data_AF-A0A9Q1C3B3-F1
#
_entry.id   AF-A0A9Q1C3B3-F1
#
_cell.length_a   1.000
_cell.length_b   1.000
_cell.length_c   1.000
_cell.angle_alpha   90.00
_cell.angle_beta   90.00
_cell.angle_gamma   90.00
#
_symmetry.space_group_name_H-M   'P 1'
#
loop_
_entity.id
_entity.type
_entity.pdbx_description
1 polymer ?
#
loop_
_entity_poly.entity_id
_entity_poly.type
_entity_poly.pdbx_seq_one_letter_code
_entity_poly.pdbx_strand_id
1 'polypeptide(L)'
;MHRGRRSTPDINTPTDNKESSASVAPNRSTSTPLSGFLISVSSNNIIMHYGRKFRPYSVIIISIILAIVLFSCCTSRSVKGSPKAFNYRPIVGVLTQASPPIVREYGSTYIPATYVQFIALAGARVVPVFVNQSYEYYVDLFNSINGVLWPGGGLDDILGSGYGRAGKIFYDLAMKSYQKEDYFPIWGTCQGFELMVSLAAGKDVLAPLKSYNKNLNVTFTKGYSHSKMMSGASKEVLDALRTKAVTYNGHKFSLTPTNYTKSATLHAQYDVLATSVNEEGREFIALIEAKDYPFYGVQFHPEKPLFTWSTKTSIKHDPTTLMVSQYFSNFFVNEARKNGHAFADPKKEEDALIFNYKLVYLKGKQNLDQAYFFDY
;
A
#
# COMPACT_ATOMS: atom_id res chain seq x y z
N MET A 1 -78.68 8.39 -19.73
CA MET A 1 -79.61 7.41 -19.12
C MET A 1 -78.77 6.24 -18.61
N HIS A 2 -78.44 6.22 -17.32
CA HIS A 2 -79.06 5.47 -16.23
C HIS A 2 -78.56 4.01 -16.05
N ARG A 3 -77.81 3.83 -14.95
CA ARG A 3 -77.66 2.67 -14.03
C ARG A 3 -77.18 1.31 -14.59
N GLY A 4 -76.28 0.57 -13.94
CA GLY A 4 -75.59 0.75 -12.66
C GLY A 4 -74.93 -0.54 -12.15
N ARG A 5 -74.13 -0.39 -11.06
CA ARG A 5 -73.81 -1.33 -9.93
C ARG A 5 -73.34 -2.75 -10.29
N ARG A 6 -72.38 -3.44 -9.65
CA ARG A 6 -71.58 -3.46 -8.39
C ARG A 6 -70.50 -4.56 -8.72
N SER A 7 -69.33 -4.74 -8.12
CA SER A 7 -68.92 -4.81 -6.70
C SER A 7 -67.40 -5.09 -6.67
N THR A 8 -66.67 -4.37 -5.83
CA THR A 8 -65.49 -4.89 -5.08
C THR A 8 -66.02 -5.30 -3.68
N PRO A 9 -65.33 -6.14 -2.89
CA PRO A 9 -64.10 -5.76 -2.15
C PRO A 9 -63.13 -6.98 -1.96
N ASP A 10 -61.98 -6.99 -1.28
CA ASP A 10 -61.43 -6.27 -0.12
C ASP A 10 -59.89 -6.29 -0.16
N ILE A 11 -59.29 -5.20 0.31
CA ILE A 11 -57.87 -5.08 0.69
C ILE A 11 -57.84 -5.12 2.22
N ASN A 12 -57.09 -6.06 2.81
CA ASN A 12 -56.88 -6.14 4.25
C ASN A 12 -55.38 -6.16 4.60
N THR A 13 -54.95 -5.14 5.31
CA THR A 13 -53.87 -5.09 6.31
C THR A 13 -54.32 -4.05 7.36
N PRO A 14 -53.84 -4.01 8.62
CA PRO A 14 -52.80 -4.82 9.28
C PRO A 14 -53.24 -5.36 10.67
N THR A 15 -52.47 -6.28 11.26
CA THR A 15 -52.51 -6.47 12.73
C THR A 15 -51.11 -6.57 13.32
N ASP A 16 -50.94 -5.77 14.37
CA ASP A 16 -49.86 -5.73 15.34
C ASP A 16 -49.47 -7.13 15.85
N ASN A 17 -48.18 -7.31 16.14
CA ASN A 17 -47.75 -8.11 17.28
C ASN A 17 -46.49 -7.54 17.91
N LYS A 18 -46.64 -7.19 19.18
CA LYS A 18 -45.63 -6.83 20.16
C LYS A 18 -44.90 -8.07 20.68
N GLU A 19 -43.74 -7.81 21.30
CA GLU A 19 -42.94 -8.67 22.19
C GLU A 19 -42.14 -9.80 21.49
N SER A 20 -40.86 -10.02 21.75
CA SER A 20 -40.12 -9.89 23.01
C SER A 20 -38.66 -9.49 22.80
N SER A 21 -38.18 -8.62 23.69
CA SER A 21 -36.78 -8.30 23.93
C SER A 21 -36.19 -9.34 24.87
N ALA A 22 -35.32 -10.23 24.39
CA ALA A 22 -34.50 -11.09 25.23
C ALA A 22 -33.12 -10.46 25.41
N SER A 23 -32.86 -10.00 26.64
CA SER A 23 -31.58 -9.48 27.12
C SER A 23 -30.51 -10.57 27.13
N VAL A 24 -29.41 -10.35 26.40
CA VAL A 24 -28.19 -11.17 26.49
C VAL A 24 -27.39 -10.69 27.71
N ALA A 25 -27.31 -11.53 28.74
CA ALA A 25 -26.46 -11.30 29.90
C ALA A 25 -24.97 -11.52 29.55
N PRO A 26 -24.03 -10.73 30.09
CA PRO A 26 -22.61 -10.91 29.83
C PRO A 26 -22.04 -12.08 30.64
N ASN A 27 -21.36 -12.98 29.93
CA ASN A 27 -20.62 -14.09 30.51
C ASN A 27 -19.43 -13.55 31.32
N ARG A 28 -19.43 -13.79 32.64
CA ARG A 28 -18.31 -13.52 33.54
C ARG A 28 -17.16 -14.46 33.19
N SER A 29 -16.04 -13.93 32.71
CA SER A 29 -14.76 -14.63 32.74
C SER A 29 -14.20 -14.59 34.16
N THR A 30 -14.07 -15.76 34.78
CA THR A 30 -13.35 -15.94 36.04
C THR A 30 -11.86 -15.99 35.75
N SER A 31 -11.14 -14.95 36.17
CA SER A 31 -9.68 -14.94 36.20
C SER A 31 -9.19 -15.74 37.40
N THR A 32 -8.45 -16.82 37.15
CA THR A 32 -7.62 -17.49 38.15
C THR A 32 -6.32 -16.69 38.35
N PRO A 33 -5.94 -16.31 39.58
CA PRO A 33 -4.68 -15.61 39.81
C PRO A 33 -3.52 -16.59 39.84
N LEU A 34 -2.48 -16.29 39.06
CA LEU A 34 -1.16 -16.90 39.17
C LEU A 34 -0.55 -16.59 40.54
N SER A 35 -0.16 -17.63 41.26
CA SER A 35 0.55 -17.57 42.54
C SER A 35 1.92 -16.91 42.38
N GLY A 36 2.02 -15.64 42.78
CA GLY A 36 3.29 -14.95 42.97
C GLY A 36 3.97 -15.44 44.25
N PHE A 37 5.17 -15.99 44.12
CA PHE A 37 6.07 -16.23 45.25
C PHE A 37 6.65 -14.88 45.71
N LEU A 38 6.26 -14.43 46.90
CA LEU A 38 6.92 -13.35 47.64
C LEU A 38 7.98 -13.99 48.54
N ILE A 39 9.25 -13.68 48.30
CA ILE A 39 10.32 -13.93 49.29
C ILE A 39 10.61 -12.60 49.97
N SER A 40 10.11 -12.47 51.20
CA SER A 40 10.56 -11.48 52.18
C SER A 40 11.80 -12.04 52.88
N VAL A 41 12.91 -11.30 52.87
CA VAL A 41 14.12 -11.65 53.61
C VAL A 41 14.23 -10.72 54.81
N SER A 42 13.94 -11.23 56.01
CA SER A 42 14.36 -10.57 57.25
C SER A 42 15.65 -11.21 57.75
N SER A 43 16.66 -10.37 57.94
CA SER A 43 17.93 -10.67 58.58
C SER A 43 17.73 -11.10 60.04
N ASN A 44 18.18 -12.31 60.38
CA ASN A 44 19.17 -12.55 61.45
C ASN A 44 19.35 -14.05 61.75
N ASN A 45 20.62 -14.45 61.77
CA ASN A 45 21.23 -15.62 62.44
C ASN A 45 20.84 -17.03 61.97
N ILE A 46 21.67 -17.58 61.08
CA ILE A 46 21.92 -19.02 60.99
C ILE A 46 23.35 -19.27 61.49
N ILE A 47 23.48 -19.81 62.70
CA ILE A 47 24.69 -20.45 63.17
C ILE A 47 24.66 -21.89 62.64
N MET A 48 25.47 -22.20 61.62
CA MET A 48 25.72 -23.57 61.20
C MET A 48 27.10 -24.02 61.67
N HIS A 49 27.13 -24.87 62.70
CA HIS A 49 28.23 -25.79 62.92
C HIS A 49 27.98 -27.01 62.03
N TYR A 50 28.85 -27.28 61.06
CA TYR A 50 29.37 -28.64 60.79
C TYR A 50 30.58 -28.54 59.84
N GLY A 51 31.65 -29.25 60.23
CA GLY A 51 32.99 -29.07 59.70
C GLY A 51 33.18 -29.52 58.26
N ARG A 52 33.71 -28.62 57.44
CA ARG A 52 34.64 -28.91 56.35
C ARG A 52 35.48 -27.66 56.10
N LYS A 53 36.80 -27.76 56.25
CA LYS A 53 37.74 -26.68 55.90
C LYS A 53 37.67 -26.46 54.39
N PHE A 54 36.97 -25.42 53.94
CA PHE A 54 37.08 -24.95 52.56
C PHE A 54 38.49 -24.40 52.36
N ARG A 55 39.19 -24.89 51.33
CA ARG A 55 40.50 -24.36 50.93
C ARG A 55 40.30 -22.92 50.43
N PRO A 56 41.20 -21.98 50.74
CA PRO A 56 41.02 -20.55 50.44
C PRO A 56 40.78 -20.25 48.95
N TYR A 57 41.27 -21.11 48.06
CA TYR A 57 41.07 -21.02 46.62
C TYR A 57 39.63 -21.21 46.17
N SER A 58 38.81 -21.99 46.89
CA SER A 58 37.43 -22.27 46.53
C SER A 58 36.50 -21.06 46.72
N VAL A 59 36.78 -20.22 47.73
CA VAL A 59 36.00 -19.01 48.01
C VAL A 59 36.28 -17.94 46.97
N ILE A 60 37.55 -17.77 46.57
CA ILE A 60 37.96 -16.79 45.56
C ILE A 60 37.34 -17.10 44.19
N ILE A 61 37.32 -18.37 43.79
CA ILE A 61 36.72 -18.79 42.51
C ILE A 61 35.21 -18.55 42.51
N ILE A 62 34.51 -18.84 43.61
CA ILE A 62 33.07 -18.59 43.73
C ILE A 62 32.78 -17.07 43.69
N SER A 63 33.59 -16.24 44.35
CA SER A 63 33.45 -14.78 44.31
C SER A 63 33.70 -14.19 42.92
N ILE A 64 34.68 -14.71 42.17
CA ILE A 64 34.96 -14.28 40.79
C ILE A 64 33.80 -14.69 39.86
N ILE A 65 33.27 -15.90 40.00
CA ILE A 65 32.13 -16.37 39.20
C ILE A 65 30.87 -15.55 39.52
N LEU A 66 30.60 -15.24 40.80
CA LEU A 66 29.47 -14.38 41.18
C LEU A 66 29.64 -12.95 40.63
N ALA A 67 30.87 -12.40 40.65
CA ALA A 67 31.15 -11.09 40.09
C ALA A 67 30.95 -11.06 38.57
N ILE A 68 31.35 -12.10 37.83
CA ILE A 68 31.15 -12.21 36.38
C ILE A 68 29.66 -12.36 36.04
N VAL A 69 28.90 -13.14 36.81
CA VAL A 69 27.45 -13.28 36.61
C VAL A 69 26.71 -11.97 36.92
N LEU A 70 27.13 -11.24 37.97
CA LEU A 70 26.56 -9.92 38.29
C LEU A 70 26.96 -8.85 37.26
N PHE A 71 28.18 -8.89 36.73
CA PHE A 71 28.63 -7.97 35.66
C PHE A 71 27.91 -8.27 34.33
N SER A 72 27.66 -9.54 34.02
CA SER A 72 26.90 -9.96 32.84
C SER A 72 25.39 -9.73 32.97
N CYS A 73 24.86 -9.59 34.19
CA CYS A 73 23.45 -9.25 34.43
C CYS A 73 23.20 -7.73 34.41
N CYS A 74 24.24 -6.91 34.63
CA CYS A 74 24.16 -5.44 34.58
C CYS A 74 24.44 -4.83 33.19
N THR A 75 24.77 -5.64 32.17
CA THR A 75 24.81 -5.19 30.77
C THR A 75 23.60 -5.73 29.99
N SER A 76 22.40 -5.59 30.54
CA SER A 76 21.22 -5.54 29.68
C SER A 76 21.29 -4.21 28.92
N ARG A 77 21.85 -4.26 27.71
CA ARG A 77 21.71 -3.17 26.75
C ARG A 77 20.21 -2.97 26.57
N SER A 78 19.66 -1.93 27.19
CA SER A 78 18.31 -1.47 26.92
C SER A 78 18.28 -1.15 25.43
N VAL A 79 17.73 -2.06 24.63
CA VAL A 79 17.33 -1.76 23.25
C VAL A 79 16.13 -0.83 23.39
N LYS A 80 16.40 0.45 23.64
CA LYS A 80 15.41 1.52 23.54
C LYS A 80 15.15 1.77 22.06
N GLY A 81 14.39 0.87 21.46
CA GLY A 81 13.52 1.20 20.34
C GLY A 81 12.10 0.92 20.81
N SER A 82 11.35 1.96 21.18
CA SER A 82 9.89 1.81 21.19
C SER A 82 9.49 1.23 19.82
N PRO A 83 8.54 0.28 19.74
CA PRO A 83 8.02 -0.16 18.46
C PRO A 83 7.70 1.07 17.61
N LYS A 84 8.20 1.17 16.37
CA LYS A 84 7.80 2.24 15.45
C LYS A 84 6.28 2.22 15.41
N ALA A 85 5.64 3.25 15.95
CA ALA A 85 4.20 3.31 16.05
C ALA A 85 3.63 3.38 14.63
N PHE A 86 2.73 2.45 14.28
CA PHE A 86 2.06 2.50 12.99
C PHE A 86 1.08 3.68 12.95
N ASN A 87 1.07 4.42 11.84
CA ASN A 87 0.05 5.43 11.59
C ASN A 87 -1.22 4.75 11.05
N TYR A 88 -2.27 4.68 11.86
CA TYR A 88 -3.56 4.10 11.47
C TYR A 88 -4.51 5.07 10.76
N ARG A 89 -4.07 6.30 10.47
CA ARG A 89 -4.82 7.29 9.68
C ARG A 89 -4.01 7.77 8.46
N PRO A 90 -3.40 6.87 7.67
CA PRO A 90 -2.48 7.25 6.61
C PRO A 90 -3.18 8.10 5.54
N ILE A 91 -2.46 9.08 5.03
CA ILE A 91 -2.83 9.91 3.90
C ILE A 91 -1.87 9.61 2.76
N VAL A 92 -2.37 9.22 1.60
CA VAL A 92 -1.56 8.92 0.42
C VAL A 92 -1.82 9.96 -0.65
N GLY A 93 -0.76 10.53 -1.18
CA GLY A 93 -0.83 11.42 -2.33
C GLY A 93 -1.10 10.64 -3.62
N VAL A 94 -1.93 11.16 -4.52
CA VAL A 94 -2.08 10.62 -5.88
C VAL A 94 -1.72 11.73 -6.87
N LEU A 95 -0.70 11.50 -7.71
CA LEU A 95 -0.29 12.48 -8.72
C LEU A 95 -1.43 12.77 -9.71
N THR A 96 -1.68 14.06 -9.94
CA THR A 96 -2.50 14.48 -11.08
C THR A 96 -1.71 14.32 -12.38
N GLN A 97 -2.41 14.30 -13.50
CA GLN A 97 -1.79 14.32 -14.83
C GLN A 97 -2.55 15.27 -15.75
N ALA A 98 -1.89 15.76 -16.81
CA ALA A 98 -2.52 16.69 -17.75
C ALA A 98 -3.76 16.07 -18.41
N SER A 99 -4.88 16.77 -18.40
CA SER A 99 -6.12 16.28 -19.00
C SER A 99 -5.99 16.13 -20.51
N PRO A 100 -6.41 14.98 -21.09
CA PRO A 100 -6.45 14.84 -22.54
C PRO A 100 -7.50 15.78 -23.15
N PRO A 101 -7.34 16.21 -24.41
CA PRO A 101 -8.17 17.25 -25.01
C PRO A 101 -9.69 17.05 -24.84
N ILE A 102 -10.18 15.81 -24.98
CA ILE A 102 -11.60 15.47 -24.94
C ILE A 102 -12.27 15.61 -23.56
N VAL A 103 -11.50 15.73 -22.48
CA VAL A 103 -12.03 15.93 -21.11
C VAL A 103 -11.45 17.18 -20.45
N ARG A 104 -10.69 17.97 -21.20
CA ARG A 104 -10.06 19.21 -20.70
C ARG A 104 -11.07 20.29 -20.33
N GLU A 105 -12.30 20.19 -20.87
CA GLU A 105 -13.44 21.02 -20.47
C GLU A 105 -13.76 20.94 -18.97
N TYR A 106 -13.40 19.85 -18.30
CA TYR A 106 -13.65 19.65 -16.87
C TYR A 106 -12.51 20.15 -15.97
N GLY A 107 -11.33 20.39 -16.54
CA GLY A 107 -10.16 20.90 -15.82
C GLY A 107 -8.84 20.57 -16.53
N SER A 108 -7.81 21.36 -16.27
CA SER A 108 -6.48 21.24 -16.90
C SER A 108 -5.69 19.98 -16.50
N THR A 109 -5.95 19.44 -15.29
CA THR A 109 -5.43 18.16 -14.83
C THR A 109 -6.52 17.27 -14.25
N TYR A 110 -6.21 15.99 -14.10
CA TYR A 110 -7.16 15.03 -13.56
C TYR A 110 -6.49 13.88 -12.80
N ILE A 111 -7.32 13.18 -12.02
CA ILE A 111 -7.03 11.87 -11.43
C ILE A 111 -8.20 10.95 -11.77
N PRO A 112 -7.97 9.79 -12.42
CA PRO A 112 -8.98 8.74 -12.51
C PRO A 112 -9.48 8.34 -11.12
N ALA A 113 -10.79 8.32 -10.92
CA ALA A 113 -11.40 8.02 -9.62
C ALA A 113 -10.97 6.66 -9.06
N THR A 114 -10.67 5.72 -9.96
CA THR A 114 -10.24 4.37 -9.63
C THR A 114 -9.00 4.34 -8.73
N TYR A 115 -8.06 5.27 -8.88
CA TYR A 115 -6.87 5.33 -8.01
C TYR A 115 -7.22 5.86 -6.62
N VAL A 116 -8.13 6.82 -6.52
CA VAL A 116 -8.62 7.34 -5.24
C VAL A 116 -9.36 6.23 -4.48
N GLN A 117 -10.25 5.52 -5.18
CA GLN A 117 -11.01 4.40 -4.64
C GLN A 117 -10.09 3.23 -4.25
N PHE A 118 -9.06 2.94 -5.04
CA PHE A 118 -8.07 1.91 -4.74
C PHE A 118 -7.31 2.17 -3.44
N ILE A 119 -6.94 3.42 -3.15
CA ILE A 119 -6.32 3.77 -1.87
C ILE A 119 -7.34 3.73 -0.73
N ALA A 120 -8.54 4.29 -0.94
CA ALA A 120 -9.60 4.33 0.08
C ALA A 120 -10.04 2.93 0.51
N LEU A 121 -10.06 1.97 -0.42
CA LEU A 121 -10.44 0.57 -0.20
C LEU A 121 -9.62 -0.11 0.90
N ALA A 122 -8.34 0.26 1.07
CA ALA A 122 -7.48 -0.28 2.12
C ALA A 122 -7.38 0.61 3.39
N GLY A 123 -8.28 1.60 3.52
CA GLY A 123 -8.41 2.43 4.71
C GLY A 123 -7.39 3.57 4.80
N ALA A 124 -7.03 4.17 3.67
CA ALA A 124 -6.25 5.41 3.61
C ALA A 124 -7.08 6.57 3.07
N ARG A 125 -6.71 7.79 3.44
CA ARG A 125 -7.26 9.02 2.85
C ARG A 125 -6.37 9.46 1.69
N VAL A 126 -6.92 10.28 0.79
CA VAL A 126 -6.21 10.71 -0.43
C VAL A 126 -6.09 12.22 -0.47
N VAL A 127 -4.92 12.68 -0.90
CA VAL A 127 -4.65 14.08 -1.30
C VAL A 127 -4.24 14.09 -2.77
N PRO A 128 -4.84 14.94 -3.63
CA PRO A 128 -4.32 15.16 -4.98
C PRO A 128 -2.96 15.86 -4.90
N VAL A 129 -1.95 15.29 -5.58
CA VAL A 129 -0.62 15.90 -5.71
C VAL A 129 -0.58 16.60 -7.06
N PHE A 130 -0.68 17.93 -7.05
CA PHE A 130 -0.74 18.71 -8.28
C PHE A 130 0.61 18.70 -9.01
N VAL A 131 0.60 18.43 -10.31
CA VAL A 131 1.78 18.63 -11.16
C VAL A 131 2.07 20.12 -11.36
N ASN A 132 3.27 20.45 -11.87
CA ASN A 132 3.67 21.82 -12.19
C ASN A 132 3.65 22.82 -11.01
N GLN A 133 3.81 22.33 -9.78
CA GLN A 133 3.96 23.16 -8.60
C GLN A 133 5.44 23.45 -8.28
N SER A 134 5.70 24.33 -7.32
CA SER A 134 7.07 24.64 -6.89
C SER A 134 7.71 23.48 -6.13
N TYR A 135 9.03 23.50 -5.99
CA TYR A 135 9.75 22.50 -5.20
C TYR A 135 9.30 22.53 -3.72
N GLU A 136 9.06 23.71 -3.17
CA GLU A 136 8.60 23.93 -1.79
C GLU A 136 7.23 23.29 -1.55
N TYR A 137 6.30 23.44 -2.49
CA TYR A 137 5.01 22.73 -2.43
C TYR A 137 5.20 21.23 -2.28
N TYR A 138 6.09 20.62 -3.07
CA TYR A 138 6.33 19.19 -3.01
C TYR A 138 7.02 18.77 -1.71
N VAL A 139 7.95 19.57 -1.19
CA VAL A 139 8.59 19.32 0.11
C VAL A 139 7.57 19.39 1.24
N ASP A 140 6.75 20.42 1.29
CA ASP A 140 5.72 20.60 2.32
C ASP A 140 4.71 19.45 2.29
N LEU A 141 4.27 19.06 1.10
CA LEU A 141 3.33 17.96 0.94
C LEU A 141 3.96 16.61 1.27
N PHE A 142 5.20 16.35 0.85
CA PHE A 142 5.95 15.13 1.19
C PHE A 142 6.03 14.90 2.69
N ASN A 143 6.33 15.95 3.46
CA ASN A 143 6.41 15.89 4.92
C ASN A 143 5.03 15.72 5.60
N SER A 144 3.94 15.95 4.86
CA SER A 144 2.57 15.91 5.38
C SER A 144 1.84 14.60 5.08
N ILE A 145 2.22 13.88 4.02
CA ILE A 145 1.60 12.63 3.58
C ILE A 145 2.48 11.41 3.88
N ASN A 146 1.90 10.23 3.85
CA ASN A 146 2.53 8.98 4.28
C ASN A 146 2.99 8.07 3.12
N GLY A 147 2.85 8.51 1.87
CA GLY A 147 3.24 7.79 0.67
C GLY A 147 2.64 8.45 -0.56
N VAL A 148 3.10 8.06 -1.75
CA VAL A 148 2.60 8.60 -3.02
C VAL A 148 2.34 7.51 -4.06
N LEU A 149 1.22 7.62 -4.76
CA LEU A 149 0.87 6.80 -5.91
C LEU A 149 1.02 7.61 -7.20
N TRP A 150 1.72 7.00 -8.15
CA TRP A 150 1.91 7.46 -9.51
C TRP A 150 0.96 6.66 -10.43
N PRO A 151 -0.17 7.25 -10.83
CA PRO A 151 -1.18 6.53 -11.61
C PRO A 151 -0.69 6.24 -13.02
N GLY A 152 -1.29 5.24 -13.66
CA GLY A 152 -1.16 5.05 -15.10
C GLY A 152 -1.74 6.23 -15.88
N GLY A 153 -1.38 6.30 -17.16
CA GLY A 153 -1.68 7.44 -18.01
C GLY A 153 -1.37 7.15 -19.47
N GLY A 154 -1.27 8.23 -20.26
CA GLY A 154 -1.02 8.15 -21.70
C GLY A 154 -0.18 9.31 -22.21
N LEU A 155 0.71 9.85 -21.37
CA LEU A 155 1.68 10.89 -21.77
C LEU A 155 2.73 10.30 -22.72
N ASP A 156 3.05 11.01 -23.80
CA ASP A 156 4.10 10.60 -24.75
C ASP A 156 5.50 10.88 -24.19
N ASP A 157 5.73 12.08 -23.63
CA ASP A 157 6.98 12.46 -22.96
C ASP A 157 6.82 12.39 -21.44
N ILE A 158 7.07 11.21 -20.86
CA ILE A 158 6.93 10.98 -19.42
C ILE A 158 7.94 11.83 -18.64
N LEU A 159 9.23 11.78 -19.00
CA LEU A 159 10.31 12.42 -18.25
C LEU A 159 10.28 13.96 -18.35
N GLY A 160 9.90 14.53 -19.50
CA GLY A 160 9.77 15.97 -19.69
C GLY A 160 8.44 16.57 -19.24
N SER A 161 7.45 15.74 -18.89
CA SER A 161 6.14 16.23 -18.42
C SER A 161 6.16 16.77 -16.98
N GLY A 162 5.12 17.53 -16.62
CA GLY A 162 4.88 17.92 -15.22
C GLY A 162 4.69 16.72 -14.28
N TYR A 163 4.15 15.62 -14.80
CA TYR A 163 4.00 14.35 -14.09
C TYR A 163 5.37 13.73 -13.76
N GLY A 164 6.26 13.66 -14.75
CA GLY A 164 7.63 13.16 -14.57
C GLY A 164 8.44 14.01 -13.62
N ARG A 165 8.35 15.35 -13.73
CA ARG A 165 9.01 16.28 -12.80
C ARG A 165 8.53 16.10 -11.36
N ALA A 166 7.22 16.08 -11.12
CA ALA A 166 6.66 15.89 -9.79
C ALA A 166 7.06 14.52 -9.21
N GLY A 167 6.93 13.45 -10.00
CA GLY A 167 7.35 12.11 -9.57
C GLY A 167 8.85 12.04 -9.26
N LYS A 168 9.71 12.66 -10.07
CA LYS A 168 11.15 12.75 -9.78
C LYS A 168 11.44 13.43 -8.44
N ILE A 169 10.75 14.53 -8.14
CA ILE A 169 10.93 15.24 -6.86
C ILE A 169 10.56 14.33 -5.69
N PHE A 170 9.41 13.64 -5.74
CA PHE A 170 9.04 12.66 -4.70
C PHE A 170 10.03 11.50 -4.59
N TYR A 171 10.54 11.01 -5.71
CA TYR A 171 11.55 9.95 -5.76
C TYR A 171 12.83 10.36 -5.04
N ASP A 172 13.37 11.54 -5.38
CA ASP A 172 14.59 12.08 -4.79
C ASP A 172 14.40 12.36 -3.29
N LEU A 173 13.24 12.92 -2.89
CA LEU A 173 12.89 13.18 -1.49
C LEU A 173 12.82 11.88 -0.68
N ALA A 174 12.14 10.85 -1.19
CA ALA A 174 12.00 9.57 -0.52
C ALA A 174 13.34 8.83 -0.39
N MET A 175 14.20 8.87 -1.42
CA MET A 175 15.56 8.30 -1.33
C MET A 175 16.40 9.03 -0.27
N LYS A 176 16.33 10.37 -0.24
CA LYS A 176 17.06 11.19 0.73
C LYS A 176 16.55 11.01 2.16
N SER A 177 15.25 10.83 2.36
CA SER A 177 14.67 10.64 3.68
C SER A 177 14.95 9.23 4.23
N TYR A 178 15.02 8.22 3.35
CA TYR A 178 15.39 6.85 3.73
C TYR A 178 16.79 6.75 4.36
N GLN A 179 17.75 7.56 3.90
CA GLN A 179 19.08 7.67 4.51
C GLN A 179 19.06 8.18 5.97
N LYS A 180 17.93 8.76 6.40
CA LYS A 180 17.68 9.26 7.76
C LYS A 180 16.65 8.40 8.50
N GLU A 181 16.48 7.15 8.08
CA GLU A 181 15.54 6.17 8.64
C GLU A 181 14.05 6.56 8.53
N ASP A 182 13.74 7.53 7.65
CA ASP A 182 12.37 7.92 7.33
C ASP A 182 11.84 7.08 6.15
N TYR A 183 10.68 6.46 6.36
CA TYR A 183 10.15 5.42 5.49
C TYR A 183 9.02 5.95 4.61
N PHE A 184 9.30 6.34 3.38
CA PHE A 184 8.27 6.91 2.49
C PHE A 184 8.01 6.04 1.25
N PRO A 185 6.89 5.29 1.19
CA PRO A 185 6.61 4.39 0.09
C PRO A 185 6.11 5.09 -1.17
N ILE A 186 6.53 4.58 -2.33
CA ILE A 186 6.10 5.02 -3.66
C ILE A 186 5.49 3.84 -4.41
N TRP A 187 4.31 4.04 -5.00
CA TRP A 187 3.64 3.06 -5.86
C TRP A 187 3.51 3.57 -7.29
N GLY A 188 4.01 2.82 -8.27
CA GLY A 188 3.84 3.11 -9.70
C GLY A 188 2.93 2.09 -10.38
N THR A 189 1.86 2.56 -11.02
CA THR A 189 0.99 1.72 -11.87
C THR A 189 1.17 2.11 -13.34
N CYS A 190 1.43 1.13 -14.21
CA CYS A 190 1.53 1.33 -15.67
C CYS A 190 2.49 2.48 -16.03
N GLN A 191 2.01 3.64 -16.48
CA GLN A 191 2.86 4.82 -16.71
C GLN A 191 3.65 5.29 -15.46
N GLY A 192 3.15 5.06 -14.26
CA GLY A 192 3.92 5.28 -13.02
C GLY A 192 5.07 4.28 -12.84
N PHE A 193 4.88 3.03 -13.24
CA PHE A 193 5.96 2.04 -13.31
C PHE A 193 7.01 2.44 -14.37
N GLU A 194 6.55 2.91 -15.54
CA GLU A 194 7.40 3.39 -16.63
C GLU A 194 8.27 4.58 -16.20
N LEU A 195 7.69 5.54 -15.47
CA LEU A 195 8.44 6.64 -14.84
C LEU A 195 9.49 6.11 -13.87
N MET A 196 9.11 5.19 -12.98
CA MET A 196 10.00 4.63 -11.95
C MET A 196 11.24 3.98 -12.56
N VAL A 197 11.07 3.11 -13.56
CA VAL A 197 12.21 2.42 -14.19
C VAL A 197 13.09 3.37 -15.00
N SER A 198 12.49 4.40 -15.60
CA SER A 198 13.22 5.41 -16.36
C SER A 198 14.03 6.35 -15.46
N LEU A 199 13.50 6.72 -14.29
CA LEU A 199 14.24 7.49 -13.28
C LEU A 199 15.44 6.71 -12.75
N ALA A 200 15.26 5.43 -12.42
CA ALA A 200 16.36 4.56 -11.96
C ALA A 200 17.43 4.33 -13.04
N ALA A 201 17.03 4.26 -14.30
CA ALA A 201 17.94 4.17 -15.43
C ALA A 201 18.60 5.51 -15.82
N GLY A 202 18.03 6.64 -15.37
CA GLY A 202 18.42 7.99 -15.80
C GLY A 202 18.06 8.31 -17.26
N LYS A 203 17.26 7.47 -17.92
CA LYS A 203 16.85 7.59 -19.32
C LYS A 203 15.65 6.69 -19.62
N ASP A 204 15.02 6.89 -20.78
CA ASP A 204 14.03 5.94 -21.28
C ASP A 204 14.67 4.56 -21.57
N VAL A 205 14.05 3.52 -21.03
CA VAL A 205 14.46 2.11 -21.16
C VAL A 205 13.33 1.21 -21.67
N LEU A 206 12.22 1.81 -22.09
CA LEU A 206 11.05 1.07 -22.53
C LEU A 206 11.18 0.62 -23.98
N ALA A 207 10.58 -0.52 -24.29
CA ALA A 207 10.44 -0.99 -25.65
C ALA A 207 8.97 -0.82 -26.11
N PRO A 208 8.71 -0.62 -27.40
CA PRO A 208 7.36 -0.66 -27.96
C PRO A 208 6.82 -2.09 -27.90
N LEU A 209 6.27 -2.46 -26.75
CA LEU A 209 5.72 -3.77 -26.42
C LEU A 209 4.32 -3.55 -25.88
N LYS A 210 3.33 -3.74 -26.75
CA LYS A 210 1.94 -3.47 -26.45
C LYS A 210 1.28 -4.68 -25.79
N SER A 211 0.55 -4.44 -24.71
CA SER A 211 -0.52 -5.31 -24.22
C SER A 211 -1.73 -4.44 -23.88
N TYR A 212 -2.64 -4.33 -24.83
CA TYR A 212 -3.80 -3.44 -24.72
C TYR A 212 -5.10 -4.21 -24.59
N ASN A 213 -5.83 -3.93 -23.52
CA ASN A 213 -7.12 -4.56 -23.21
C ASN A 213 -7.01 -6.08 -23.04
N LYS A 214 -6.01 -6.54 -22.28
CA LYS A 214 -5.73 -7.97 -22.07
C LYS A 214 -5.67 -8.30 -20.59
N ASN A 215 -6.18 -9.48 -20.23
CA ASN A 215 -5.95 -10.03 -18.90
C ASN A 215 -4.87 -11.09 -19.01
N LEU A 216 -3.83 -10.97 -18.19
CA LEU A 216 -2.67 -11.86 -18.22
C LEU A 216 -2.42 -12.45 -16.83
N ASN A 217 -1.77 -13.60 -16.79
CA ASN A 217 -1.12 -14.10 -15.58
C ASN A 217 0.32 -13.55 -15.53
N VAL A 218 1.02 -13.85 -14.44
CA VAL A 218 2.44 -13.52 -14.28
C VAL A 218 3.25 -14.79 -14.06
N THR A 219 4.51 -14.74 -14.47
CA THR A 219 5.53 -15.75 -14.15
C THR A 219 6.44 -15.15 -13.09
N PHE A 220 6.36 -15.67 -11.86
CA PHE A 220 7.22 -15.20 -10.77
C PHE A 220 8.68 -15.55 -11.02
N THR A 221 9.57 -14.62 -10.72
CA THR A 221 11.02 -14.83 -10.77
C THR A 221 11.52 -15.58 -9.53
N LYS A 222 12.76 -16.07 -9.57
CA LYS A 222 13.39 -16.63 -8.38
C LYS A 222 13.56 -15.53 -7.32
N GLY A 223 13.11 -15.81 -6.09
CA GLY A 223 13.27 -14.88 -4.97
C GLY A 223 12.03 -14.02 -4.67
N TYR A 224 10.99 -14.06 -5.51
CA TYR A 224 9.74 -13.31 -5.29
C TYR A 224 9.17 -13.53 -3.88
N SER A 225 9.27 -14.73 -3.31
CA SER A 225 8.73 -15.07 -1.99
C SER A 225 9.41 -14.33 -0.82
N HIS A 226 10.62 -13.79 -1.02
CA HIS A 226 11.32 -12.99 0.00
C HIS A 226 11.06 -11.49 -0.15
N SER A 227 10.35 -11.08 -1.22
CA SER A 227 10.04 -9.68 -1.50
C SER A 227 9.11 -9.08 -0.46
N LYS A 228 9.17 -7.76 -0.26
CA LYS A 228 8.21 -7.06 0.61
C LYS A 228 6.80 -7.21 0.01
N MET A 229 6.68 -7.05 -1.31
CA MET A 229 5.41 -7.05 -2.01
C MET A 229 4.71 -8.41 -2.04
N MET A 230 5.43 -9.54 -2.06
CA MET A 230 4.81 -10.86 -2.26
C MET A 230 4.93 -11.80 -1.06
N SER A 231 5.82 -11.54 -0.11
CA SER A 231 6.00 -12.41 1.07
C SER A 231 4.75 -12.51 1.95
N GLY A 232 3.92 -11.46 1.99
CA GLY A 232 2.65 -11.43 2.72
C GLY A 232 1.44 -11.93 1.92
N ALA A 233 1.61 -12.34 0.67
CA ALA A 233 0.50 -12.79 -0.17
C ALA A 233 0.02 -14.18 0.27
N SER A 234 -1.31 -14.37 0.31
CA SER A 234 -1.86 -15.71 0.56
C SER A 234 -1.56 -16.65 -0.61
N LYS A 235 -1.60 -17.96 -0.35
CA LYS A 235 -1.41 -18.97 -1.39
C LYS A 235 -2.39 -18.79 -2.54
N GLU A 236 -3.63 -18.42 -2.25
CA GLU A 236 -4.70 -18.19 -3.22
C GLU A 236 -4.37 -16.99 -4.13
N VAL A 237 -3.82 -15.90 -3.58
CA VAL A 237 -3.37 -14.73 -4.36
C VAL A 237 -2.21 -15.12 -5.27
N LEU A 238 -1.21 -15.82 -4.75
CA LEU A 238 -0.05 -16.28 -5.52
C LEU A 238 -0.44 -17.24 -6.64
N ASP A 239 -1.32 -18.21 -6.35
CA ASP A 239 -1.80 -19.17 -7.33
C ASP A 239 -2.66 -18.49 -8.40
N ALA A 240 -3.53 -17.55 -8.01
CA ALA A 240 -4.32 -16.76 -8.95
C ALA A 240 -3.43 -15.96 -9.91
N LEU A 241 -2.46 -15.23 -9.37
CA LEU A 241 -1.51 -14.44 -10.18
C LEU A 241 -0.75 -15.31 -11.19
N ARG A 242 -0.35 -16.51 -10.79
CA ARG A 242 0.45 -17.42 -11.63
C ARG A 242 -0.37 -18.19 -12.65
N THR A 243 -1.57 -18.63 -12.30
CA THR A 243 -2.34 -19.59 -13.11
C THR A 243 -3.55 -19.00 -13.82
N LYS A 244 -4.01 -17.82 -13.40
CA LYS A 244 -5.20 -17.18 -13.95
C LYS A 244 -4.86 -15.84 -14.58
N ALA A 245 -5.53 -15.54 -15.69
CA ALA A 245 -5.45 -14.24 -16.33
C ALA A 245 -6.22 -13.18 -15.52
N VAL A 246 -5.61 -12.68 -14.44
CA VAL A 246 -6.22 -11.75 -13.45
C VAL A 246 -5.61 -10.35 -13.46
N THR A 247 -4.55 -10.11 -14.24
CA THR A 247 -3.92 -8.79 -14.34
C THR A 247 -4.37 -8.06 -15.60
N TYR A 248 -5.11 -6.96 -15.46
CA TYR A 248 -5.55 -6.18 -16.62
C TYR A 248 -4.43 -5.27 -17.14
N ASN A 249 -4.08 -5.44 -18.41
CA ASN A 249 -3.00 -4.73 -19.10
C ASN A 249 -3.59 -3.80 -20.19
N GLY A 250 -3.12 -2.56 -20.19
CA GLY A 250 -3.60 -1.47 -21.04
C GLY A 250 -2.50 -0.53 -21.50
N HIS A 251 -1.36 -1.07 -21.92
CA HIS A 251 -0.13 -0.31 -22.21
C HIS A 251 0.40 -0.52 -23.64
N LYS A 252 1.17 0.46 -24.12
CA LYS A 252 1.84 0.45 -25.45
C LYS A 252 3.33 0.16 -25.36
N PHE A 253 3.93 0.41 -24.20
CA PHE A 253 5.34 0.27 -23.93
C PHE A 253 5.54 -0.63 -22.71
N SER A 254 6.68 -1.29 -22.61
CA SER A 254 7.04 -2.07 -21.42
C SER A 254 8.55 -2.16 -21.25
N LEU A 255 8.97 -2.40 -20.02
CA LEU A 255 10.35 -2.80 -19.73
C LEU A 255 10.54 -4.28 -20.07
N THR A 256 11.47 -4.60 -20.98
CA THR A 256 11.83 -5.99 -21.29
C THR A 256 12.91 -6.51 -20.34
N PRO A 257 13.00 -7.83 -20.10
CA PRO A 257 14.12 -8.43 -19.37
C PRO A 257 15.49 -8.05 -19.95
N THR A 258 15.58 -7.95 -21.28
CA THR A 258 16.79 -7.52 -21.99
C THR A 258 17.17 -6.07 -21.65
N ASN A 259 16.22 -5.13 -21.69
CA ASN A 259 16.49 -3.73 -21.37
C ASN A 259 16.83 -3.54 -19.88
N TYR A 260 16.15 -4.26 -19.01
CA TYR A 260 16.46 -4.32 -17.58
C TYR A 260 17.90 -4.76 -17.34
N THR A 261 18.30 -5.90 -17.91
CA THR A 261 19.65 -6.47 -17.72
C THR A 261 20.75 -5.59 -18.30
N LYS A 262 20.47 -4.86 -19.39
CA LYS A 262 21.41 -3.90 -20.00
C LYS A 262 21.60 -2.62 -19.19
N SER A 263 20.68 -2.30 -18.28
CA SER A 263 20.75 -1.08 -17.46
C SER A 263 21.31 -1.39 -16.08
N ALA A 264 22.62 -1.17 -15.90
CA ALA A 264 23.31 -1.48 -14.64
C ALA A 264 22.70 -0.73 -13.44
N THR A 265 22.28 0.52 -13.61
CA THR A 265 21.68 1.32 -12.52
C THR A 265 20.29 0.82 -12.14
N LEU A 266 19.45 0.49 -13.13
CA LEU A 266 18.13 -0.09 -12.88
C LEU A 266 18.25 -1.45 -12.21
N HIS A 267 19.13 -2.32 -12.73
CA HIS A 267 19.40 -3.64 -12.15
C HIS A 267 19.98 -3.55 -10.73
N ALA A 268 20.77 -2.51 -10.43
CA ALA A 268 21.28 -2.29 -9.08
C ALA A 268 20.16 -1.91 -8.11
N GLN A 269 19.17 -1.13 -8.55
CA GLN A 269 18.17 -0.53 -7.67
C GLN A 269 16.89 -1.37 -7.48
N TYR A 270 16.49 -2.17 -8.47
CA TYR A 270 15.23 -2.92 -8.45
C TYR A 270 15.43 -4.41 -8.59
N ASP A 271 14.59 -5.17 -7.89
CA ASP A 271 14.36 -6.60 -8.15
C ASP A 271 13.13 -6.77 -9.02
N VAL A 272 13.24 -7.66 -10.02
CA VAL A 272 12.09 -8.11 -10.80
C VAL A 272 11.40 -9.23 -10.03
N LEU A 273 10.12 -9.07 -9.73
CA LEU A 273 9.34 -10.05 -8.97
C LEU A 273 8.54 -10.98 -9.89
N ALA A 274 8.09 -10.47 -11.03
CA ALA A 274 7.43 -11.29 -12.04
C ALA A 274 7.50 -10.66 -13.43
N THR A 275 7.37 -11.50 -14.43
CA THR A 275 7.19 -11.13 -15.83
C THR A 275 5.82 -11.56 -16.34
N SER A 276 5.40 -11.03 -17.49
CA SER A 276 4.24 -11.49 -18.25
C SER A 276 4.62 -11.60 -19.72
N VAL A 277 3.81 -12.31 -20.49
CA VAL A 277 4.01 -12.50 -21.93
C VAL A 277 2.81 -11.89 -22.65
N ASN A 278 3.08 -11.03 -23.64
CA ASN A 278 2.02 -10.44 -24.45
C ASN A 278 1.46 -11.45 -25.47
N GLU A 279 0.45 -11.06 -26.24
CA GLU A 279 -0.19 -11.95 -27.23
C GLU A 279 0.73 -12.38 -28.39
N GLU A 280 1.84 -11.67 -28.58
CA GLU A 280 2.87 -11.99 -29.59
C GLU A 280 3.95 -12.92 -29.03
N GLY A 281 3.79 -13.42 -27.79
CA GLY A 281 4.79 -14.28 -27.15
C GLY A 281 6.01 -13.52 -26.61
N ARG A 282 5.96 -12.19 -26.52
CA ARG A 282 7.08 -11.36 -26.05
C ARG A 282 6.96 -11.09 -24.55
N GLU A 283 8.05 -11.36 -23.84
CA GLU A 283 8.13 -11.17 -22.40
C GLU A 283 8.40 -9.70 -22.02
N PHE A 284 7.73 -9.27 -20.95
CA PHE A 284 7.95 -7.98 -20.30
C PHE A 284 7.87 -8.11 -18.77
N ILE A 285 8.50 -7.18 -18.06
CA ILE A 285 8.49 -7.12 -16.60
C ILE A 285 7.14 -6.59 -16.13
N ALA A 286 6.47 -7.36 -15.27
CA ALA A 286 5.12 -7.06 -14.78
C ALA A 286 5.11 -6.50 -13.36
N LEU A 287 6.05 -6.91 -12.51
CA LEU A 287 6.21 -6.45 -11.13
C LEU A 287 7.68 -6.20 -10.79
N ILE A 288 7.95 -5.09 -10.11
CA ILE A 288 9.24 -4.78 -9.49
C ILE A 288 9.06 -4.27 -8.07
N GLU A 289 10.10 -4.41 -7.26
CA GLU A 289 10.28 -3.61 -6.05
C GLU A 289 11.72 -3.12 -5.94
N ALA A 290 11.93 -1.97 -5.30
CA ALA A 290 13.27 -1.50 -5.00
C ALA A 290 13.90 -2.34 -3.88
N LYS A 291 15.19 -2.63 -4.03
CA LYS A 291 15.94 -3.48 -3.09
C LYS A 291 15.99 -2.83 -1.71
N ASP A 292 16.44 -1.57 -1.68
CA ASP A 292 16.64 -0.82 -0.45
C ASP A 292 15.40 0.01 -0.09
N TYR A 293 14.83 0.72 -1.06
CA TYR A 293 13.75 1.67 -0.86
C TYR A 293 12.36 1.02 -0.88
N PRO A 294 11.34 1.61 -0.23
CA PRO A 294 9.96 1.11 -0.30
C PRO A 294 9.25 1.54 -1.60
N PHE A 295 9.86 1.28 -2.75
CA PHE A 295 9.31 1.64 -4.06
C PHE A 295 8.80 0.41 -4.79
N TYR A 296 7.60 0.50 -5.31
CA TYR A 296 6.83 -0.63 -5.80
C TYR A 296 6.22 -0.31 -7.15
N GLY A 297 6.37 -1.21 -8.12
CA GLY A 297 5.90 -0.96 -9.48
C GLY A 297 5.14 -2.14 -10.05
N VAL A 298 4.00 -1.88 -10.67
CA VAL A 298 3.22 -2.85 -11.44
C VAL A 298 2.92 -2.31 -12.84
N GLN A 299 3.15 -3.10 -13.88
CA GLN A 299 2.85 -2.69 -15.26
C GLN A 299 1.35 -2.80 -15.60
N PHE A 300 0.63 -3.69 -14.92
CA PHE A 300 -0.82 -3.86 -15.04
C PHE A 300 -1.58 -2.91 -14.10
N HIS A 301 -2.92 -2.89 -14.22
CA HIS A 301 -3.81 -2.00 -13.46
C HIS A 301 -4.62 -2.75 -12.40
N PRO A 302 -4.13 -2.87 -11.15
CA PRO A 302 -4.87 -3.54 -10.08
C PRO A 302 -6.13 -2.77 -9.66
N GLU A 303 -6.22 -1.47 -9.92
CA GLU A 303 -7.37 -0.63 -9.56
C GLU A 303 -8.60 -0.88 -10.46
N LYS A 304 -8.37 -1.29 -11.71
CA LYS A 304 -9.42 -1.37 -12.74
C LYS A 304 -10.46 -2.46 -12.47
N PRO A 305 -10.10 -3.71 -12.11
CA PRO A 305 -11.07 -4.75 -11.77
C PRO A 305 -12.09 -4.37 -10.70
N LEU A 306 -11.73 -3.48 -9.79
CA LEU A 306 -12.61 -3.08 -8.68
C LEU A 306 -13.57 -1.95 -9.07
N PHE A 307 -13.21 -1.10 -10.04
CA PHE A 307 -13.83 0.23 -10.18
C PHE A 307 -14.09 0.70 -11.61
N THR A 308 -13.69 -0.06 -12.65
CA THR A 308 -13.95 0.30 -14.05
C THR A 308 -14.95 -0.65 -14.68
N TRP A 309 -16.03 -0.14 -15.23
CA TRP A 309 -17.20 -0.90 -15.72
C TRP A 309 -17.50 -0.66 -17.20
N SER A 310 -16.63 0.08 -17.90
CA SER A 310 -16.80 0.31 -19.34
C SER A 310 -16.88 -1.01 -20.11
N THR A 311 -18.00 -1.20 -20.82
CA THR A 311 -18.27 -2.38 -21.67
C THR A 311 -17.33 -2.51 -22.87
N LYS A 312 -16.50 -1.49 -23.13
CA LYS A 312 -15.47 -1.49 -24.18
C LYS A 312 -14.18 -2.18 -23.75
N THR A 313 -14.08 -2.59 -22.49
CA THR A 313 -12.89 -3.22 -21.92
C THR A 313 -13.11 -4.70 -21.68
N SER A 314 -12.04 -5.47 -21.63
CA SER A 314 -12.05 -6.90 -21.30
C SER A 314 -11.82 -7.15 -19.81
N ILE A 315 -11.87 -6.11 -18.97
CA ILE A 315 -11.54 -6.19 -17.54
C ILE A 315 -12.36 -7.30 -16.89
N LYS A 316 -11.69 -8.17 -16.14
CA LYS A 316 -12.37 -9.18 -15.35
C LYS A 316 -12.81 -8.62 -14.00
N HIS A 317 -13.99 -9.04 -13.59
CA HIS A 317 -14.62 -8.66 -12.32
C HIS A 317 -14.97 -9.87 -11.44
N ASP A 318 -14.41 -11.04 -11.75
CA ASP A 318 -14.66 -12.25 -10.98
C ASP A 318 -13.99 -12.18 -9.59
N PRO A 319 -14.52 -12.90 -8.57
CA PRO A 319 -14.01 -12.82 -7.20
C PRO A 319 -12.50 -13.09 -7.06
N THR A 320 -11.91 -13.93 -7.92
CA THR A 320 -10.47 -14.19 -7.86
C THR A 320 -9.68 -12.95 -8.28
N THR A 321 -10.11 -12.29 -9.36
CA THR A 321 -9.49 -11.04 -9.82
C THR A 321 -9.63 -9.94 -8.76
N LEU A 322 -10.81 -9.79 -8.14
CA LEU A 322 -11.04 -8.78 -7.11
C LEU A 322 -10.16 -8.99 -5.87
N MET A 323 -9.99 -10.25 -5.44
CA MET A 323 -9.10 -10.61 -4.32
C MET A 323 -7.65 -10.20 -4.60
N VAL A 324 -7.14 -10.46 -5.80
CA VAL A 324 -5.78 -10.07 -6.20
C VAL A 324 -5.63 -8.55 -6.23
N SER A 325 -6.61 -7.83 -6.79
CA SER A 325 -6.61 -6.36 -6.78
C SER A 325 -6.62 -5.78 -5.36
N GLN A 326 -7.47 -6.29 -4.47
CA GLN A 326 -7.53 -5.89 -3.06
C GLN A 326 -6.21 -6.10 -2.34
N TYR A 327 -5.50 -7.20 -2.64
CA TYR A 327 -4.20 -7.48 -2.04
C TYR A 327 -3.19 -6.35 -2.27
N PHE A 328 -3.05 -5.89 -3.52
CA PHE A 328 -2.10 -4.80 -3.84
C PHE A 328 -2.46 -3.48 -3.16
N SER A 329 -3.76 -3.16 -3.07
CA SER A 329 -4.25 -2.00 -2.32
C SER A 329 -3.86 -2.10 -0.84
N ASN A 330 -4.16 -3.24 -0.21
CA ASN A 330 -3.84 -3.50 1.20
C ASN A 330 -2.34 -3.42 1.46
N PHE A 331 -1.54 -4.04 0.60
CA PHE A 331 -0.09 -4.01 0.69
C PHE A 331 0.42 -2.56 0.69
N PHE A 332 0.09 -1.76 -0.33
CA PHE A 332 0.64 -0.41 -0.44
C PHE A 332 0.20 0.50 0.72
N VAL A 333 -1.08 0.43 1.12
CA VAL A 333 -1.52 1.23 2.27
C VAL A 333 -0.87 0.76 3.57
N ASN A 334 -0.59 -0.54 3.75
CA ASN A 334 0.20 -1.01 4.90
C ASN A 334 1.63 -0.45 4.91
N GLU A 335 2.25 -0.26 3.74
CA GLU A 335 3.55 0.42 3.67
C GLU A 335 3.44 1.88 4.12
N ALA A 336 2.36 2.57 3.75
CA ALA A 336 2.12 3.97 4.15
C ALA A 336 1.91 4.11 5.68
N ARG A 337 1.50 3.05 6.38
CA ARG A 337 1.38 3.09 7.86
C ARG A 337 2.73 3.11 8.58
N LYS A 338 3.85 2.91 7.88
CA LYS A 338 5.20 2.72 8.48
C LYS A 338 5.99 4.01 8.70
N ASN A 339 5.40 5.18 8.45
CA ASN A 339 5.97 6.48 8.84
C ASN A 339 4.97 7.32 9.64
N GLY A 340 5.52 8.30 10.35
CA GLY A 340 4.78 9.23 11.20
C GLY A 340 4.52 10.59 10.57
N HIS A 341 4.60 10.73 9.24
CA HIS A 341 4.29 11.99 8.57
C HIS A 341 2.84 12.40 8.85
N ALA A 342 2.62 13.70 9.00
CA ALA A 342 1.30 14.27 9.24
C ALA A 342 1.31 15.75 8.88
N PHE A 343 0.15 16.27 8.50
CA PHE A 343 -0.05 17.70 8.43
C PHE A 343 0.13 18.31 9.82
N ALA A 344 0.92 19.39 9.90
CA ALA A 344 1.11 20.12 11.17
C ALA A 344 -0.16 20.85 11.62
N ASP A 345 -1.02 21.22 10.68
CA ASP A 345 -2.27 21.95 10.91
C ASP A 345 -3.47 21.10 10.44
N PRO A 346 -4.39 20.71 11.34
CA PRO A 346 -5.60 19.98 10.97
C PRO A 346 -6.44 20.68 9.90
N LYS A 347 -6.44 22.02 9.85
CA LYS A 347 -7.19 22.75 8.83
C LYS A 347 -6.57 22.57 7.45
N LYS A 348 -5.23 22.61 7.37
CA LYS A 348 -4.51 22.31 6.13
C LYS A 348 -4.73 20.87 5.68
N GLU A 349 -4.82 19.92 6.63
CA GLU A 349 -5.18 18.54 6.32
C GLU A 349 -6.57 18.49 5.68
N GLU A 350 -7.58 19.04 6.35
CA GLU A 350 -8.97 19.07 5.85
C GLU A 350 -9.08 19.68 4.47
N ASP A 351 -8.41 20.80 4.21
CA ASP A 351 -8.46 21.53 2.95
C ASP A 351 -7.72 20.79 1.82
N ALA A 352 -6.71 19.98 2.13
CA ALA A 352 -5.94 19.21 1.15
C ALA A 352 -6.63 17.92 0.68
N LEU A 353 -7.62 17.39 1.42
CA LEU A 353 -8.21 16.09 1.13
C LEU A 353 -9.01 16.07 -0.18
N ILE A 354 -9.02 14.91 -0.85
CA ILE A 354 -9.80 14.66 -2.07
C ILE A 354 -11.31 14.91 -1.88
N PHE A 355 -11.79 14.90 -0.64
CA PHE A 355 -13.19 15.13 -0.28
C PHE A 355 -13.70 16.52 -0.67
N ASN A 356 -12.80 17.49 -0.85
CA ASN A 356 -13.16 18.84 -1.29
C ASN A 356 -13.42 18.94 -2.80
N TYR A 357 -13.20 17.87 -3.56
CA TYR A 357 -13.26 17.89 -5.02
C TYR A 357 -14.45 17.09 -5.53
N LYS A 358 -15.09 17.61 -6.58
CA LYS A 358 -16.27 16.99 -7.19
C LYS A 358 -15.85 15.89 -8.16
N LEU A 359 -16.50 14.75 -8.03
CA LEU A 359 -16.34 13.64 -8.95
C LEU A 359 -17.21 13.84 -10.20
N VAL A 360 -16.61 13.74 -11.38
CA VAL A 360 -17.29 13.88 -12.67
C VAL A 360 -17.54 12.50 -13.27
N TYR A 361 -18.80 12.23 -13.65
CA TYR A 361 -19.16 11.01 -14.37
C TYR A 361 -18.95 11.19 -15.88
N LEU A 362 -17.97 10.46 -16.42
CA LEU A 362 -17.49 10.57 -17.79
C LEU A 362 -18.15 9.59 -18.76
N LYS A 363 -19.00 8.67 -18.29
CA LYS A 363 -19.73 7.71 -19.13
C LYS A 363 -18.81 6.91 -20.07
N GLY A 364 -17.60 6.57 -19.61
CA GLY A 364 -16.60 5.85 -20.39
C GLY A 364 -15.80 6.70 -21.39
N LYS A 365 -15.95 8.04 -21.42
CA LYS A 365 -15.04 8.92 -22.18
C LYS A 365 -13.60 8.66 -21.71
N GLN A 366 -12.67 8.52 -22.65
CA GLN A 366 -11.24 8.22 -22.35
C GLN A 366 -11.01 6.93 -21.54
N ASN A 367 -11.91 5.94 -21.64
CA ASN A 367 -11.85 4.70 -20.82
C ASN A 367 -11.90 4.99 -19.30
N LEU A 368 -12.55 6.08 -18.93
CA LEU A 368 -12.78 6.49 -17.55
C LEU A 368 -14.29 6.50 -17.29
N ASP A 369 -14.73 5.84 -16.22
CA ASP A 369 -16.11 6.00 -15.76
C ASP A 369 -16.24 7.31 -14.98
N GLN A 370 -15.31 7.56 -14.08
CA GLN A 370 -15.30 8.74 -13.22
C GLN A 370 -13.88 9.29 -13.08
N ALA A 371 -13.76 10.61 -12.93
CA ALA A 371 -12.50 11.28 -12.61
C ALA A 371 -12.73 12.55 -11.78
N TYR A 372 -11.70 12.93 -11.04
CA TYR A 372 -11.57 14.25 -10.43
C TYR A 372 -10.78 15.14 -11.37
N PHE A 373 -11.19 16.40 -11.50
CA PHE A 373 -10.55 17.38 -12.36
C PHE A 373 -10.15 18.61 -11.57
N PHE A 374 -9.07 19.27 -11.99
CA PHE A 374 -8.45 20.37 -11.27
C PHE A 374 -7.87 21.40 -12.23
N ASP A 375 -7.95 22.67 -11.84
CA ASP A 375 -7.28 23.79 -12.48
C ASP A 375 -6.14 24.30 -11.61
N TYR A 376 -5.14 24.91 -12.26
CA TYR A 376 -3.97 25.51 -11.59
C TYR A 376 -4.24 26.92 -11.13
#